data_AF-A0A151HAK4-F1
#
_entry.id   AF-A0A151HAK4-F1
#
_cell.length_a   1.000
_cell.length_b   1.000
_cell.length_c   1.000
_cell.angle_alpha   90.00
_cell.angle_beta   90.00
_cell.angle_gamma   90.00
#
_symmetry.space_group_name_H-M   'P 1'
#
loop_
_entity.id
_entity.type
_entity.pdbx_description
1 polymer ?
#
loop_
_entity_poly.entity_id
_entity_poly.type
_entity_poly.pdbx_seq_one_letter_code
_entity_poly.pdbx_strand_id
1 'polypeptide(L)'
;MAGAVEPVSRLFERVEFSEPAIPFISTVLGRLAVGSELSDALYWSEQITKPVRFREAIHAATSGEFSAMQAYIEVGPSRVLAAMGRDCDSGADGTIHEWLCTVDPRSAANPFEAIATLQERFAQRLPMDESVRHTWNHR
;
A
#
# COMPACT_ATOMS: atom_id res chain seq x y z
N MET A 1 17.54 5.38 16.23
CA MET A 1 17.58 4.07 15.56
C MET A 1 18.78 3.87 14.63
N ALA A 2 19.65 4.88 14.38
CA ALA A 2 20.79 4.75 13.45
C ALA A 2 21.68 3.51 13.68
N GLY A 3 21.97 3.17 14.95
CA GLY A 3 22.76 1.97 15.29
C GLY A 3 22.08 0.62 14.98
N ALA A 4 20.80 0.61 14.59
CA ALA A 4 20.06 -0.61 14.24
C ALA A 4 20.17 -0.97 12.75
N VAL A 5 20.63 -0.07 11.88
CA VAL A 5 20.71 -0.29 10.43
C VAL A 5 21.62 -1.48 10.11
N GLU A 6 22.83 -1.47 10.66
CA GLU A 6 23.82 -2.54 10.45
C GLU A 6 23.31 -3.93 10.92
N PRO A 7 22.80 -4.10 12.16
CA PRO A 7 22.17 -5.35 12.57
C PRO A 7 21.02 -5.81 11.67
N VAL A 8 20.19 -4.89 11.17
CA VAL A 8 19.05 -5.21 10.30
C VAL A 8 19.51 -5.56 8.89
N SER A 9 20.53 -4.90 8.35
CA SER A 9 21.10 -5.20 7.04
C SER A 9 21.53 -6.67 6.94
N ARG A 10 22.18 -7.21 7.98
CA ARG A 10 22.56 -8.63 8.05
C ARG A 10 21.39 -9.61 8.03
N LEU A 11 20.20 -9.20 8.47
CA LEU A 11 19.00 -10.04 8.37
C LEU A 11 18.53 -10.14 6.91
N PHE A 12 18.67 -9.04 6.16
CA PHE A 12 18.28 -8.96 4.76
C PHE A 12 19.29 -9.58 3.78
N GLU A 13 20.55 -9.78 4.16
CA GLU A 13 21.55 -10.52 3.35
C GLU A 13 21.11 -11.96 3.01
N ARG A 14 20.17 -12.53 3.77
CA ARG A 14 19.64 -13.88 3.57
C ARG A 14 18.33 -13.91 2.80
N VAL A 15 17.87 -12.77 2.29
CA VAL A 15 16.63 -12.62 1.55
C VAL A 15 16.98 -12.54 0.06
N GLU A 16 16.38 -13.41 -0.74
CA GLU A 16 16.39 -13.24 -2.19
C GLU A 16 15.37 -12.18 -2.58
N PHE A 17 15.86 -11.06 -3.11
CA PHE A 17 14.99 -10.00 -3.59
C PHE A 17 14.62 -10.19 -5.05
N SER A 18 13.37 -9.87 -5.36
CA SER A 18 12.84 -9.85 -6.73
C SER A 18 12.14 -8.52 -6.98
N GLU A 19 12.11 -8.11 -8.24
CA GLU A 19 11.35 -6.92 -8.65
C GLU A 19 9.86 -7.09 -8.29
N PRO A 20 9.19 -6.06 -7.74
CA PRO A 20 7.80 -6.17 -7.35
C PRO A 20 6.91 -6.39 -8.57
N ALA A 21 6.10 -7.46 -8.55
CA ALA A 21 5.16 -7.77 -9.63
C ALA A 21 3.92 -6.85 -9.68
N ILE A 22 3.72 -6.06 -8.62
CA ILE A 22 2.67 -5.04 -8.52
C ILE A 22 3.32 -3.69 -8.22
N PRO A 23 2.76 -2.56 -8.72
CA PRO A 23 3.29 -1.24 -8.42
C PRO A 23 3.45 -1.00 -6.92
N PHE A 24 4.62 -0.52 -6.50
CA PHE A 24 4.92 -0.27 -5.09
C PHE A 24 5.26 1.19 -4.87
N ILE A 25 4.43 1.88 -4.08
CA ILE A 25 4.66 3.27 -3.71
C ILE A 25 5.39 3.30 -2.38
N SER A 26 6.66 3.69 -2.42
CA SER A 26 7.52 3.72 -1.25
C SER A 26 7.27 4.97 -0.42
N THR A 27 7.04 4.79 0.88
CA THR A 27 7.00 5.91 1.84
C THR A 27 8.39 6.40 2.23
N VAL A 28 9.47 5.69 1.85
CA VAL A 28 10.84 6.18 1.99
C VAL A 28 11.17 7.15 0.85
N LEU A 29 10.77 6.79 -0.37
CA LEU A 29 11.00 7.59 -1.58
C LEU A 29 9.94 8.67 -1.78
N GLY A 30 8.73 8.47 -1.26
CA GLY A 30 7.55 9.34 -1.47
C GLY A 30 6.97 9.24 -2.88
N ARG A 31 7.27 8.16 -3.61
CA ARG A 31 6.87 7.94 -5.00
C ARG A 31 6.81 6.45 -5.34
N LEU A 32 6.32 6.15 -6.55
CA LEU A 32 6.48 4.84 -7.16
C LEU A 32 7.97 4.45 -7.19
N ALA A 33 8.27 3.26 -6.66
CA ALA A 33 9.58 2.64 -6.79
C ALA A 33 9.71 2.00 -8.17
N VAL A 34 10.87 2.13 -8.79
CA VAL A 34 11.13 1.65 -10.16
C VAL A 34 12.29 0.66 -10.20
N GLY A 35 12.19 -0.33 -11.08
CA GLY A 35 13.23 -1.32 -11.30
C GLY A 35 13.68 -2.02 -10.00
N SER A 36 14.99 -2.07 -9.77
CA SER A 36 15.59 -2.77 -8.64
C SER A 36 15.69 -1.95 -7.35
N GLU A 37 15.04 -0.78 -7.23
CA GLU A 37 15.13 0.08 -6.02
C GLU A 37 14.70 -0.62 -4.72
N LEU A 38 13.77 -1.58 -4.81
CA LEU A 38 13.32 -2.38 -3.66
C LEU A 38 14.08 -3.69 -3.52
N SER A 39 14.90 -4.04 -4.50
CA SER A 39 15.66 -5.29 -4.54
C SER A 39 17.04 -5.15 -3.88
N ASP A 40 17.11 -4.33 -2.84
CA ASP A 40 18.33 -3.97 -2.13
C ASP A 40 18.14 -4.08 -0.60
N ALA A 41 18.99 -4.87 0.06
CA ALA A 41 19.01 -5.00 1.51
C ALA A 41 19.27 -3.66 2.23
N LEU A 42 20.04 -2.75 1.61
CA LEU A 42 20.28 -1.42 2.15
C LEU A 42 19.01 -0.58 2.18
N TYR A 43 18.15 -0.66 1.16
CA TYR A 43 16.88 0.05 1.15
C TYR A 43 16.02 -0.31 2.38
N TRP A 44 15.85 -1.61 2.64
CA TRP A 44 15.01 -2.10 3.74
C TRP A 44 15.62 -1.85 5.13
N SER A 45 16.94 -1.97 5.25
CA SER A 45 17.62 -1.68 6.51
C SER A 45 17.63 -0.19 6.83
N GLU A 46 17.79 0.69 5.85
CA GLU A 46 17.73 2.14 6.06
C GLU A 46 16.31 2.64 6.33
N GLN A 47 15.28 1.97 5.78
CA GLN A 47 13.86 2.33 5.97
C GLN A 47 13.50 2.51 7.46
N ILE A 48 14.08 1.73 8.37
CA ILE A 48 13.77 1.81 9.81
C ILE A 48 14.22 3.14 10.45
N THR A 49 15.01 3.95 9.73
CA THR A 49 15.54 5.23 10.21
C THR A 49 15.14 6.41 9.34
N LYS A 50 14.82 6.17 8.07
CA LYS A 50 14.39 7.22 7.14
C LYS A 50 12.97 7.71 7.50
N PRO A 51 12.67 9.00 7.26
CA PRO A 51 11.35 9.53 7.52
C PRO A 51 10.28 8.87 6.64
N VAL A 52 9.09 8.70 7.18
CA VAL A 52 7.92 8.21 6.45
C VAL A 52 7.25 9.38 5.72
N ARG A 53 7.47 9.47 4.41
CA ARG A 53 6.89 10.46 3.48
C ARG A 53 5.46 10.06 3.07
N PHE A 54 4.58 9.93 4.07
CA PHE A 54 3.23 9.39 3.85
C PHE A 54 2.41 10.28 2.90
N ARG A 55 2.42 11.61 3.10
CA ARG A 55 1.67 12.54 2.27
C ARG A 55 2.09 12.47 0.80
N GLU A 56 3.39 12.46 0.55
CA GLU A 56 3.95 12.34 -0.80
C GLU A 56 3.59 11.01 -1.45
N ALA A 57 3.66 9.92 -0.68
CA ALA A 57 3.23 8.60 -1.14
C ALA A 57 1.73 8.57 -1.49
N ILE A 58 0.85 9.20 -0.69
CA ILE A 58 -0.58 9.28 -1.02
C ILE A 58 -0.81 10.11 -2.28
N HIS A 59 -0.15 11.25 -2.44
CA HIS A 59 -0.24 12.03 -3.69
C HIS A 59 0.22 11.24 -4.91
N ALA A 60 1.31 10.48 -4.79
CA ALA A 60 1.75 9.58 -5.86
C ALA A 60 0.73 8.47 -6.15
N ALA A 61 0.02 7.99 -5.11
CA ALA A 61 -0.98 6.93 -5.22
C ALA A 61 -2.32 7.40 -5.79
N THR A 62 -2.64 8.70 -5.71
CA THR A 62 -3.91 9.27 -6.15
C THR A 62 -3.79 10.13 -7.41
N SER A 63 -2.61 10.22 -8.02
CA SER A 63 -2.37 11.04 -9.21
C SER A 63 -1.62 10.27 -10.30
N GLY A 64 -1.44 10.93 -11.46
CA GLY A 64 -0.74 10.33 -12.60
C GLY A 64 -1.44 9.08 -13.10
N GLU A 65 -0.68 7.99 -13.26
CA GLU A 65 -1.22 6.70 -13.74
C GLU A 65 -2.22 6.03 -12.78
N PHE A 66 -2.26 6.45 -11.51
CA PHE A 66 -3.18 5.92 -10.50
C PHE A 66 -4.43 6.79 -10.29
N SER A 67 -4.62 7.87 -11.06
CA SER A 67 -5.76 8.78 -10.90
C SER A 67 -7.12 8.13 -11.14
N ALA A 68 -7.16 6.99 -11.83
CA ALA A 68 -8.37 6.22 -12.08
C ALA A 68 -8.75 5.26 -10.94
N MET A 69 -7.90 5.14 -9.91
CA MET A 69 -8.21 4.29 -8.75
C MET A 69 -9.42 4.87 -8.00
N GLN A 70 -10.35 4.01 -7.64
CA GLN A 70 -11.60 4.45 -6.99
C GLN A 70 -11.58 4.26 -5.48
N ALA A 71 -10.69 3.40 -4.99
CA ALA A 71 -10.67 3.04 -3.59
C ALA A 71 -9.30 2.59 -3.10
N TYR A 72 -9.10 2.81 -1.80
CA TYR A 72 -7.90 2.45 -1.06
C TYR A 72 -8.30 1.69 0.20
N ILE A 73 -7.62 0.58 0.46
CA ILE A 73 -7.92 -0.31 1.58
C ILE A 73 -6.74 -0.30 2.54
N GLU A 74 -6.97 0.13 3.78
CA GLU A 74 -6.05 -0.07 4.89
C GLU A 74 -6.11 -1.53 5.33
N VAL A 75 -4.97 -2.23 5.18
CA VAL A 75 -4.77 -3.58 5.67
C VAL A 75 -4.11 -3.50 7.03
N GLY A 76 -4.91 -3.66 8.09
CA GLY A 76 -4.43 -3.56 9.47
C GLY A 76 -5.57 -3.58 10.48
N PRO A 77 -5.24 -3.61 11.79
CA PRO A 77 -6.23 -3.73 12.87
C PRO A 77 -6.94 -2.41 13.20
N SER A 78 -6.60 -1.30 12.53
CA SER A 78 -7.06 0.05 12.86
C SER A 78 -7.50 0.81 11.60
N ARG A 79 -7.88 2.08 11.77
CA ARG A 79 -8.39 2.99 10.74
C ARG A 79 -7.52 4.23 10.56
N VAL A 80 -6.26 4.15 10.96
CA VAL A 80 -5.39 5.32 11.05
C VAL A 80 -4.97 5.78 9.67
N LEU A 81 -4.51 4.85 8.83
CA LEU A 81 -4.00 5.19 7.50
C LEU A 81 -5.13 5.57 6.54
N ALA A 82 -6.33 4.99 6.67
CA ALA A 82 -7.49 5.36 5.87
C ALA A 82 -7.99 6.78 6.20
N ALA A 83 -7.94 7.17 7.48
CA ALA A 83 -8.27 8.54 7.89
C ALA A 83 -7.20 9.53 7.40
N MET A 84 -5.92 9.25 7.66
CA MET A 84 -4.80 10.11 7.22
C MET A 84 -4.70 10.21 5.70
N GLY A 85 -4.99 9.12 4.99
CA GLY A 85 -4.99 9.06 3.53
C GLY A 85 -6.01 10.02 2.95
N ARG A 86 -7.25 9.99 3.48
CA ARG A 86 -8.31 10.95 3.12
C ARG A 86 -7.90 12.41 3.36
N ASP A 87 -7.18 12.69 4.44
CA ASP A 87 -6.72 14.06 4.74
C ASP A 87 -5.56 14.51 3.83
N CYS A 88 -4.80 13.58 3.28
CA CYS A 88 -3.74 13.85 2.31
C CYS A 88 -4.26 13.88 0.86
N ASP A 89 -5.41 13.26 0.62
CA ASP A 89 -6.03 13.15 -0.68
C ASP A 89 -6.66 14.48 -1.09
N SER A 90 -6.01 15.15 -2.03
CA SER A 90 -6.53 16.38 -2.62
C SER A 90 -7.58 16.13 -3.72
N GLY A 91 -7.83 14.86 -4.10
CA GLY A 91 -8.68 14.47 -5.21
C GLY A 91 -8.10 14.92 -6.55
N ALA A 92 -7.48 14.02 -7.32
CA ALA A 92 -7.12 14.33 -8.70
C ALA A 92 -8.38 14.48 -9.55
N ASP A 93 -8.49 15.57 -10.32
CA ASP A 93 -9.57 15.84 -11.27
C ASP A 93 -11.00 15.74 -10.70
N GLY A 94 -11.16 15.99 -9.39
CA GLY A 94 -12.47 15.93 -8.71
C GLY A 94 -12.95 14.50 -8.41
N THR A 95 -12.10 13.49 -8.60
CA THR A 95 -12.37 12.11 -8.20
C THR A 95 -12.47 12.02 -6.68
N ILE A 96 -13.56 11.40 -6.20
CA ILE A 96 -13.76 11.09 -4.79
C ILE A 96 -13.32 9.65 -4.57
N HIS A 97 -12.26 9.46 -3.79
CA HIS A 97 -11.78 8.12 -3.44
C HIS A 97 -12.47 7.55 -2.19
N GLU A 98 -12.81 6.27 -2.23
CA GLU A 98 -13.30 5.54 -1.06
C GLU A 98 -12.12 5.03 -0.22
N TRP A 99 -12.05 5.44 1.05
CA TRP A 99 -11.03 4.98 1.99
C TRP A 99 -11.63 3.97 2.98
N LEU A 100 -11.14 2.75 2.91
CA LEU A 100 -11.70 1.56 3.55
C LEU A 100 -10.70 0.92 4.50
N CYS A 101 -11.16 0.08 5.42
CA CYS A 101 -10.30 -0.67 6.34
C CYS A 101 -10.75 -2.13 6.36
N THR A 102 -9.80 -3.07 6.39
CA THR A 102 -10.12 -4.52 6.48
C THR A 102 -10.70 -4.88 7.84
N VAL A 103 -10.24 -4.23 8.91
CA VAL A 103 -10.74 -4.40 10.26
C VAL A 103 -11.24 -3.05 10.78
N ASP A 104 -12.47 -3.02 11.29
CA ASP A 104 -12.95 -1.90 12.09
C ASP A 104 -13.20 -2.39 13.52
N PRO A 105 -12.34 -2.07 14.49
CA PRO A 105 -12.53 -2.50 15.87
C PRO A 105 -13.80 -1.90 16.50
N ARG A 106 -14.40 -0.88 15.88
CA ARG A 106 -15.68 -0.28 16.31
C ARG A 106 -16.88 -0.94 15.64
N SER A 107 -16.65 -1.78 14.65
CA SER A 107 -17.70 -2.55 13.98
C SER A 107 -17.79 -3.93 14.61
N ALA A 108 -19.02 -4.40 14.84
CA ALA A 108 -19.26 -5.79 15.21
C ALA A 108 -19.17 -6.74 13.98
N ALA A 109 -19.04 -6.19 12.77
CA ALA A 109 -18.99 -6.96 11.54
C ALA A 109 -17.67 -7.76 11.43
N ASN A 110 -17.78 -8.97 10.91
CA ASN A 110 -16.63 -9.83 10.67
C ASN A 110 -15.73 -9.21 9.58
N PRO A 111 -14.39 -9.12 9.76
CA PRO A 111 -13.46 -8.64 8.72
C PRO A 111 -13.63 -9.33 7.36
N PHE A 112 -13.96 -10.62 7.34
CA PHE A 112 -14.22 -11.36 6.10
C PHE A 112 -15.52 -10.92 5.42
N GLU A 113 -16.55 -10.56 6.18
CA GLU A 113 -17.79 -9.99 5.63
C GLU A 113 -17.55 -8.58 5.08
N ALA A 114 -16.69 -7.78 5.72
CA ALA A 114 -16.30 -6.48 5.21
C ALA A 114 -15.61 -6.61 3.84
N ILE A 115 -14.68 -7.55 3.69
CA ILE A 115 -14.01 -7.82 2.40
C ILE A 115 -15.01 -8.32 1.36
N ALA A 116 -15.90 -9.26 1.71
CA ALA A 116 -16.94 -9.75 0.80
C ALA A 116 -17.88 -8.63 0.33
N THR A 117 -18.27 -7.73 1.24
CA THR A 117 -19.09 -6.56 0.92
C THR A 117 -18.36 -5.61 -0.04
N LEU A 118 -17.05 -5.42 0.14
CA LEU A 118 -16.24 -4.64 -0.79
C LEU A 118 -16.19 -5.31 -2.17
N GLN A 119 -15.94 -6.61 -2.23
CA GLN A 119 -15.93 -7.36 -3.48
C GLN A 119 -17.28 -7.25 -4.20
N GLU A 120 -18.41 -7.41 -3.51
CA GLU A 120 -19.74 -7.25 -4.11
C GLU A 120 -19.97 -5.82 -4.62
N ARG A 121 -19.60 -4.81 -3.84
CA ARG A 121 -19.73 -3.40 -4.23
C ARG A 121 -18.88 -3.04 -5.44
N PHE A 122 -17.66 -3.57 -5.52
CA PHE A 122 -16.79 -3.35 -6.67
C PHE A 122 -17.27 -4.16 -7.87
N ALA A 123 -17.61 -5.44 -7.73
CA ALA A 123 -18.11 -6.27 -8.83
C ALA A 123 -19.40 -5.70 -9.48
N GLN A 124 -20.25 -5.02 -8.70
CA GLN A 124 -21.44 -4.33 -9.22
C GLN A 124 -21.13 -3.04 -9.99
N ARG A 125 -19.97 -2.40 -9.75
CA ARG A 125 -19.58 -1.13 -10.36
C ARG A 125 -18.48 -1.25 -11.42
N LEU A 126 -17.63 -2.26 -11.29
CA LEU A 126 -16.47 -2.58 -12.11
C LEU A 126 -16.35 -4.10 -12.15
N PRO A 127 -16.72 -4.78 -13.25
CA PRO A 127 -16.46 -6.22 -13.35
C PRO A 127 -14.97 -6.47 -13.15
N MET A 128 -14.64 -7.32 -12.17
CA MET A 128 -13.25 -7.56 -11.81
C MET A 128 -12.58 -8.30 -12.98
N ASP A 129 -11.53 -7.70 -13.55
CA ASP A 129 -10.77 -8.34 -14.60
C ASP A 129 -9.89 -9.43 -13.98
N GLU A 130 -10.33 -10.69 -14.09
CA GLU A 130 -9.58 -11.84 -13.58
C GLU A 130 -8.21 -11.99 -14.27
N SER A 131 -7.98 -11.38 -15.44
CA SER A 131 -6.68 -11.45 -16.12
C SER A 131 -5.58 -10.65 -15.40
N VAL A 132 -5.95 -9.66 -14.60
CA VAL A 132 -5.02 -8.87 -13.76
C VAL A 132 -4.91 -9.40 -12.33
N ARG A 133 -5.55 -10.55 -12.03
CA ARG A 133 -5.46 -11.17 -10.70
C ARG A 133 -4.05 -11.65 -10.43
N HIS A 134 -3.36 -10.95 -9.53
CA HIS A 134 -2.08 -11.40 -9.04
C HIS A 134 -2.28 -12.54 -8.03
N THR A 135 -1.75 -13.72 -8.36
CA THR A 135 -1.71 -14.85 -7.42
C THR A 135 -0.36 -14.87 -6.73
N TRP A 136 -0.35 -14.56 -5.44
CA TRP A 136 0.88 -14.60 -4.64
C TRP A 136 1.44 -16.02 -4.62
N ASN A 137 2.64 -16.23 -5.14
CA ASN A 137 3.35 -17.50 -5.00
C ASN A 137 4.29 -17.38 -3.79
N HIS A 138 4.02 -18.12 -2.72
CA HIS A 138 4.87 -18.17 -1.52
C HIS A 138 6.21 -18.91 -1.75
N ARG A 139 6.86 -18.72 -2.91
CA ARG A 139 8.21 -19.26 -3.10
C ARG A 139 9.21 -18.50 -2.25
#